data_AF-A0A960A638-F1
#
_entry.id   AF-A0A960A638-F1
#
_cell.length_a   1.000
_cell.length_b   1.000
_cell.length_c   1.000
_cell.angle_alpha   90.00
_cell.angle_beta   90.00
_cell.angle_gamma   90.00
#
_symmetry.space_group_name_H-M   'P 1'
#
loop_
_entity.id
_entity.type
_entity.pdbx_description
1 polymer ?
#
loop_
_entity_poly.entity_id
_entity_poly.type
_entity_poly.pdbx_seq_one_letter_code
_entity_poly.pdbx_strand_id
1 'polypeptide(L)'
;MSLTELIAFFRSPAKAFLTQRLEIGLPQDEGQVEDAMAVELDSLAEWKIGEQMLAELLAGRSRDQACNLAWRTGALPPGQLGWSKITQVVDAAVPVAAEVRRLRADQPPATLDVRLDLPSGTTLVGTLTDIYGSNMVTGSYSKLKEKAWPQVWINHLAAAVAAP
;
A
#
# COMPACT_ATOMS: atom_id res chain seq x y z
N MET A 1 -21.45 -6.22 6.83
CA MET A 1 -20.45 -5.14 6.74
C MET A 1 -19.12 -5.78 6.43
N SER A 2 -18.37 -5.27 5.46
CA SER A 2 -17.04 -5.76 5.13
C SER A 2 -15.96 -5.09 5.98
N LEU A 3 -14.85 -5.80 6.19
CA LEU A 3 -13.65 -5.27 6.83
C LEU A 3 -13.10 -4.05 6.09
N THR A 4 -13.13 -4.10 4.75
CA THR A 4 -12.69 -2.99 3.89
C THR A 4 -13.55 -1.73 4.08
N GLU A 5 -14.88 -1.87 4.19
CA GLU A 5 -15.78 -0.74 4.46
C GLU A 5 -15.49 -0.11 5.83
N LEU A 6 -15.26 -0.93 6.85
CA LEU A 6 -14.93 -0.46 8.20
C LEU A 6 -13.62 0.34 8.20
N ILE A 7 -12.58 -0.18 7.54
CA ILE A 7 -11.29 0.51 7.40
C ILE A 7 -11.45 1.82 6.62
N ALA A 8 -12.20 1.79 5.51
CA ALA A 8 -12.45 2.97 4.68
C ALA A 8 -13.15 4.08 5.47
N PHE A 9 -14.12 3.72 6.32
CA PHE A 9 -14.79 4.66 7.24
C PHE A 9 -13.79 5.32 8.18
N PHE A 10 -12.98 4.54 8.91
CA PHE A 10 -12.03 5.09 9.88
C PHE A 10 -10.87 5.86 9.25
N ARG A 11 -10.55 5.63 7.98
CA ARG A 11 -9.55 6.43 7.24
C ARG A 11 -9.99 7.88 7.03
N SER A 12 -11.29 8.14 6.94
CA SER A 12 -11.83 9.51 6.84
C SER A 12 -13.30 9.57 7.29
N PRO A 13 -13.55 9.59 8.63
CA PRO A 13 -14.91 9.48 9.17
C PRO A 13 -15.83 10.63 8.74
N ALA A 14 -15.31 11.86 8.70
CA ALA A 14 -16.06 13.03 8.26
C ALA A 14 -16.50 12.91 6.79
N LYS A 15 -15.57 12.52 5.90
CA LYS A 15 -15.89 12.25 4.49
C LYS A 15 -16.96 11.16 4.38
N ALA A 16 -16.78 10.04 5.10
CA ALA A 16 -17.73 8.94 5.08
C ALA A 16 -19.12 9.37 5.54
N PHE A 17 -19.22 10.18 6.62
CA PHE A 17 -20.50 10.72 7.08
C PHE A 17 -21.17 11.61 6.01
N LEU A 18 -20.43 12.55 5.42
CA LEU A 18 -20.97 13.42 4.37
C LEU A 18 -21.46 12.62 3.16
N THR A 19 -20.69 11.62 2.72
CA THR A 19 -21.03 10.85 1.51
C THR A 19 -22.07 9.76 1.75
N GLN A 20 -22.09 9.11 2.92
CA GLN A 20 -22.94 7.94 3.18
C GLN A 20 -24.21 8.28 3.96
N ARG A 21 -24.22 9.32 4.80
CA ARG A 21 -25.40 9.73 5.59
C ARG A 21 -26.10 10.96 5.03
N LEU A 22 -25.35 11.90 4.46
CA LEU A 22 -25.91 13.12 3.88
C LEU A 22 -25.98 13.08 2.35
N GLU A 23 -25.45 12.02 1.72
CA GLU A 23 -25.41 11.81 0.26
C GLU A 23 -24.79 12.99 -0.51
N ILE A 24 -23.83 13.69 0.12
CA ILE A 24 -23.13 14.82 -0.48
C ILE A 24 -21.97 14.31 -1.35
N GLY A 25 -22.04 14.59 -2.65
CA GLY A 25 -20.92 14.40 -3.57
C GLY A 25 -19.80 15.39 -3.28
N LEU A 26 -18.61 14.88 -2.91
CA LEU A 26 -17.42 15.70 -2.77
C LEU A 26 -16.69 15.75 -4.12
N PRO A 27 -16.25 16.95 -4.59
CA PRO A 27 -15.45 17.06 -5.80
C PRO A 27 -14.24 16.12 -5.73
N GLN A 28 -14.03 15.31 -6.77
CA GLN A 28 -12.77 14.60 -6.94
C GLN A 28 -11.79 15.56 -7.61
N ASP A 29 -10.58 15.63 -7.07
CA ASP A 29 -9.48 16.33 -7.72
C ASP A 29 -9.05 15.47 -8.91
N GLU A 30 -9.63 15.74 -10.08
CA GLU A 30 -9.20 15.11 -11.32
C GLU A 30 -7.81 15.66 -11.65
N GLY A 31 -6.78 14.83 -11.48
CA GLY A 31 -5.40 15.21 -11.74
C GLY A 31 -5.28 15.82 -13.13
N GLN A 32 -4.68 17.01 -13.21
CA GLN A 32 -4.44 17.68 -14.48
C GLN A 32 -3.58 16.78 -15.39
N VAL A 33 -4.05 16.52 -16.60
CA VAL A 33 -3.24 15.89 -17.64
C VAL A 33 -2.29 16.96 -18.17
N GLU A 34 -1.01 16.86 -17.82
CA GLU A 34 0.02 17.73 -18.39
C GLU A 34 0.37 17.25 -19.81
N ASP A 35 0.13 18.10 -20.81
CA ASP A 35 0.43 17.84 -22.23
C ASP A 35 1.89 18.18 -22.60
N ALA A 36 2.80 18.13 -21.62
CA ALA A 36 4.21 18.43 -21.75
C ALA A 36 5.05 17.20 -21.42
N MET A 37 6.20 17.03 -22.10
CA MET A 37 7.19 16.03 -21.66
C MET A 37 7.60 16.31 -20.21
N ALA A 38 7.38 15.35 -19.32
CA ALA A 38 7.75 15.46 -17.90
C ALA A 38 9.28 15.64 -17.76
N VAL A 39 9.71 16.87 -17.50
CA VAL A 39 11.12 17.21 -17.24
C VAL A 39 11.56 16.66 -15.89
N GLU A 40 10.61 16.50 -14.95
CA GLU A 40 10.81 15.92 -13.63
C GLU A 40 9.81 14.80 -13.36
N LEU A 41 10.21 13.85 -12.51
CA LEU A 41 9.32 12.82 -12.02
C LEU A 41 8.43 13.43 -10.93
N ASP A 42 7.14 13.58 -11.20
CA ASP A 42 6.22 14.08 -10.18
C ASP A 42 6.14 13.11 -8.97
N SER A 43 5.65 13.60 -7.83
CA SER A 43 5.62 12.81 -6.59
C SER A 43 4.75 11.55 -6.67
N LEU A 44 3.71 11.54 -7.51
CA LEU A 44 2.84 10.38 -7.71
C LEU A 44 3.49 9.35 -8.62
N ALA A 45 4.16 9.78 -9.69
CA ALA A 45 4.97 8.94 -10.56
C ALA A 45 6.13 8.31 -9.80
N GLU A 46 6.84 9.09 -8.96
CA GLU A 46 7.87 8.59 -8.06
C GLU A 46 7.32 7.52 -7.13
N TRP A 47 6.18 7.78 -6.49
CA TRP A 47 5.54 6.83 -5.61
C TRP A 47 5.16 5.52 -6.34
N LYS A 48 4.53 5.61 -7.52
CA LYS A 48 4.16 4.42 -8.32
C LYS A 48 5.37 3.59 -8.71
N ILE A 49 6.45 4.23 -9.13
CA ILE A 49 7.70 3.56 -9.51
C ILE A 49 8.34 2.92 -8.28
N GLY A 50 8.39 3.62 -7.15
CA GLY A 50 8.93 3.09 -5.90
C GLY A 50 8.13 1.90 -5.37
N GLU A 51 6.80 1.96 -5.45
CA GLU A 51 5.92 0.85 -5.06
C GLU A 51 6.15 -0.38 -5.95
N GLN A 52 6.25 -0.16 -7.26
CA GLN A 52 6.59 -1.24 -8.19
C GLN A 52 7.98 -1.83 -7.90
N MET A 53 9.01 -1.00 -7.71
CA MET A 53 10.35 -1.48 -7.37
C MET A 53 10.36 -2.26 -6.07
N LEU A 54 9.64 -1.78 -5.05
CA LEU A 54 9.51 -2.50 -3.79
C LEU A 54 8.88 -3.87 -4.01
N ALA A 55 7.81 -3.96 -4.81
CA ALA A 55 7.19 -5.24 -5.15
C ALA A 55 8.17 -6.18 -5.86
N GLU A 56 8.99 -5.66 -6.79
CA GLU A 56 9.99 -6.45 -7.50
C GLU A 56 11.13 -6.93 -6.61
N LEU A 57 11.59 -6.06 -5.71
CA LEU A 57 12.53 -6.45 -4.66
C LEU A 57 11.88 -7.55 -3.81
N LEU A 58 10.67 -7.38 -3.30
CA LEU A 58 9.99 -8.41 -2.51
C LEU A 58 9.80 -9.74 -3.26
N ALA A 59 9.66 -9.72 -4.59
CA ALA A 59 9.63 -10.90 -5.45
C ALA A 59 11.00 -11.57 -5.67
N GLY A 60 12.07 -11.07 -5.03
CA GLY A 60 13.41 -11.63 -5.07
C GLY A 60 14.32 -11.08 -6.18
N ARG A 61 13.88 -10.06 -6.93
CA ARG A 61 14.72 -9.44 -7.97
C ARG A 61 15.84 -8.62 -7.32
N SER A 62 16.98 -8.53 -8.01
CA SER A 62 18.09 -7.69 -7.58
C SER A 62 17.76 -6.20 -7.75
N ARG A 63 18.51 -5.34 -7.07
CA ARG A 63 18.48 -3.88 -7.25
C ARG A 63 18.54 -3.51 -8.74
N ASP A 64 19.52 -4.04 -9.45
CA ASP A 64 19.74 -3.71 -10.87
C ASP A 64 18.60 -4.20 -11.76
N GLN A 65 18.03 -5.37 -11.45
CA GLN A 65 16.86 -5.88 -12.17
C GLN A 65 15.63 -4.98 -11.95
N ALA A 66 15.37 -4.56 -10.71
CA ALA A 66 14.28 -3.64 -10.39
C ALA A 66 14.43 -2.28 -11.10
N CYS A 67 15.64 -1.72 -11.10
CA CYS A 67 15.94 -0.49 -11.85
C CYS A 67 15.74 -0.67 -13.35
N ASN A 68 16.25 -1.76 -13.94
CA ASN A 68 16.11 -2.02 -15.37
C ASN A 68 14.66 -2.21 -15.81
N LEU A 69 13.81 -2.78 -14.96
CA LEU A 69 12.37 -2.92 -15.24
C LEU A 69 11.66 -1.58 -15.20
N ALA A 70 11.91 -0.78 -14.16
CA ALA A 70 11.35 0.56 -14.07
C ALA A 70 11.81 1.46 -15.22
N TRP A 71 13.01 1.26 -15.78
CA TRP A 71 13.43 1.95 -17.00
C TRP A 71 12.63 1.61 -18.25
N ARG A 72 12.22 0.35 -18.37
CA ARG A 72 11.49 -0.13 -19.54
C ARG A 72 10.02 0.30 -19.56
N THR A 73 9.51 0.88 -18.48
CA THR A 73 8.12 1.36 -18.42
C THR A 73 7.93 2.71 -19.14
N GLY A 74 9.02 3.41 -19.47
CA GLY A 74 8.97 4.72 -20.14
C GLY A 74 8.47 5.87 -19.26
N ALA A 75 8.28 5.65 -17.97
CA ALA A 75 7.76 6.65 -17.03
C ALA A 75 8.83 7.60 -16.46
N LEU A 76 10.11 7.40 -16.82
CA LEU A 76 11.23 8.16 -16.28
C LEU A 76 11.69 9.25 -17.26
N PRO A 77 12.12 10.43 -16.76
CA PRO A 77 12.73 11.45 -17.59
C PRO A 77 13.96 10.92 -18.36
N PRO A 78 14.21 11.40 -19.59
CA PRO A 78 15.32 10.92 -20.40
C PRO A 78 16.69 11.27 -19.80
N GLY A 79 17.69 10.42 -20.08
CA GLY A 79 19.10 10.69 -19.76
C GLY A 79 19.48 10.52 -18.28
N GLN A 80 20.53 11.23 -17.85
CA GLN A 80 21.13 11.06 -16.53
C GLN A 80 20.21 11.47 -15.36
N LEU A 81 19.25 12.36 -15.60
CA LEU A 81 18.30 12.80 -14.58
C LEU A 81 17.39 11.66 -14.12
N GLY A 82 16.82 10.90 -15.05
CA GLY A 82 16.05 9.71 -14.72
C GLY A 82 16.90 8.65 -14.02
N TRP A 83 18.21 8.54 -14.35
CA TRP A 83 19.10 7.57 -13.70
C TRP A 83 19.44 7.96 -12.26
N SER A 84 19.62 9.24 -12.00
CA SER A 84 19.79 9.74 -10.62
C SER A 84 18.52 9.45 -9.80
N LYS A 85 17.34 9.73 -10.37
CA LYS A 85 16.06 9.55 -9.67
C LYS A 85 15.76 8.08 -9.39
N ILE A 86 15.96 7.19 -10.36
CA ILE A 86 15.75 5.75 -10.19
C ILE A 86 16.66 5.17 -9.10
N THR A 87 17.89 5.68 -9.03
CA THR A 87 18.88 5.27 -8.02
C THR A 87 18.43 5.68 -6.63
N GLN A 88 17.92 6.90 -6.45
CA GLN A 88 17.37 7.37 -5.17
C GLN A 88 16.16 6.54 -4.71
N VAL A 89 15.25 6.24 -5.64
CA VAL A 89 14.05 5.45 -5.34
C VAL A 89 14.43 4.04 -4.89
N VAL A 90 15.34 3.38 -5.63
CA VAL A 90 15.76 2.02 -5.26
C VAL A 90 16.56 2.02 -3.96
N ASP A 91 17.38 3.04 -3.69
CA ASP A 91 18.13 3.17 -2.44
C ASP A 91 17.21 3.31 -1.23
N ALA A 92 16.05 3.96 -1.39
CA ALA A 92 15.02 4.03 -0.36
C ALA A 92 14.18 2.74 -0.25
N ALA A 93 13.93 2.04 -1.36
CA ALA A 93 13.12 0.81 -1.37
C ALA A 93 13.88 -0.43 -0.84
N VAL A 94 15.19 -0.53 -1.08
CA VAL A 94 16.04 -1.65 -0.63
C VAL A 94 15.97 -1.91 0.88
N PRO A 95 16.17 -0.92 1.78
CA PRO A 95 16.08 -1.17 3.22
C PRO A 95 14.67 -1.58 3.66
N VAL A 96 13.62 -1.03 3.03
CA VAL A 96 12.23 -1.45 3.29
C VAL A 96 12.04 -2.91 2.89
N ALA A 97 12.49 -3.30 1.70
CA ALA A 97 12.40 -4.69 1.24
C ALA A 97 13.19 -5.65 2.14
N ALA A 98 14.38 -5.25 2.60
CA ALA A 98 15.20 -6.04 3.49
C ALA A 98 14.49 -6.29 4.83
N GLU A 99 13.91 -5.25 5.44
CA GLU A 99 13.20 -5.37 6.70
C GLU A 99 11.91 -6.19 6.57
N VAL A 100 11.15 -5.98 5.49
CA VAL A 100 9.95 -6.78 5.22
C VAL A 100 10.31 -8.26 5.05
N ARG A 101 11.34 -8.60 4.27
CA ARG A 101 11.79 -10.01 4.14
C ARG A 101 12.25 -10.58 5.48
N ARG A 102 12.99 -9.81 6.28
CA ARG A 102 13.43 -10.21 7.62
C ARG A 102 12.25 -10.55 8.53
N LEU A 103 11.20 -9.73 8.51
CA LEU A 103 9.98 -9.92 9.29
C LEU A 103 9.11 -11.08 8.78
N ARG A 104 9.15 -11.36 7.47
CA ARG A 104 8.48 -12.52 6.86
C ARG A 104 9.19 -13.85 7.15
N ALA A 105 10.49 -13.81 7.45
CA ALA A 105 11.31 -14.96 7.86
C ALA A 105 11.18 -16.19 6.93
N ASP A 106 11.13 -15.96 5.62
CA ASP A 106 10.92 -16.97 4.56
C ASP A 106 9.66 -17.84 4.73
N GLN A 107 8.70 -17.40 5.54
CA GLN A 107 7.43 -18.08 5.69
C GLN A 107 6.55 -17.84 4.44
N PRO A 108 5.79 -18.85 3.99
CA PRO A 108 4.83 -18.64 2.91
C PRO A 108 3.74 -17.67 3.37
N PRO A 109 3.23 -16.80 2.49
CA PRO A 109 2.09 -15.95 2.80
C PRO A 109 0.85 -16.81 3.06
N ALA A 110 0.13 -16.47 4.12
CA ALA A 110 -1.14 -17.08 4.48
C ALA A 110 -2.26 -16.04 4.46
N THR A 111 -3.48 -16.55 4.42
CA THR A 111 -4.72 -15.77 4.52
C THR A 111 -5.52 -16.21 5.74
N LEU A 112 -6.24 -15.28 6.36
CA LEU A 112 -7.15 -15.56 7.46
C LEU A 112 -8.53 -14.99 7.12
N ASP A 113 -9.52 -15.87 7.03
CA ASP A 113 -10.90 -15.45 6.85
C ASP A 113 -11.47 -14.95 8.16
N VAL A 114 -12.01 -13.74 8.11
CA VAL A 114 -12.64 -13.06 9.24
C VAL A 114 -14.14 -13.17 9.07
N ARG A 115 -14.81 -13.81 10.03
CA ARG A 115 -16.26 -13.79 10.20
C ARG A 115 -16.58 -13.59 11.67
N LEU A 116 -16.97 -12.38 12.04
CA LEU A 116 -17.22 -11.99 13.42
C LEU A 116 -18.66 -11.50 13.57
N ASP A 117 -19.44 -12.19 14.40
CA ASP A 117 -20.77 -11.72 14.78
C ASP A 117 -20.64 -10.71 15.93
N LEU A 118 -20.91 -9.43 15.64
CA LEU A 118 -20.78 -8.35 16.62
C LEU A 118 -22.02 -8.28 17.50
N PRO A 119 -21.91 -7.82 18.77
CA PRO A 119 -23.05 -7.66 19.68
C PRO A 119 -24.15 -6.74 19.16
N SER A 120 -23.84 -5.88 18.20
CA SER A 120 -24.80 -5.02 17.50
C SER A 120 -25.73 -5.78 16.53
N GLY A 121 -25.56 -7.09 16.37
CA GLY A 121 -26.29 -7.91 15.41
C GLY A 121 -25.71 -7.85 13.99
N THR A 122 -24.60 -7.15 13.78
CA THR A 122 -23.92 -7.06 12.49
C THR A 122 -22.81 -8.10 12.39
N THR A 123 -22.77 -8.87 11.30
CA THR A 123 -21.61 -9.69 10.96
C THR A 123 -20.58 -8.86 10.20
N LEU A 124 -19.36 -8.83 10.71
CA LEU A 124 -18.16 -8.33 10.04
C LEU A 124 -17.51 -9.48 9.27
N VAL A 125 -17.30 -9.28 7.97
CA VAL A 125 -16.67 -10.28 7.09
C VAL A 125 -15.49 -9.71 6.31
N GLY A 126 -14.49 -10.53 6.01
CA GLY A 126 -13.37 -10.15 5.14
C GLY A 126 -12.27 -11.19 5.15
N THR A 127 -11.20 -10.93 4.40
CA THR A 127 -10.02 -11.79 4.37
C THR A 127 -8.80 -10.94 4.65
N LEU A 128 -8.01 -11.35 5.64
CA LEU A 128 -6.69 -10.80 5.90
C LEU A 128 -5.67 -11.56 5.06
N THR A 129 -4.72 -10.83 4.49
CA THR A 129 -3.64 -11.34 3.65
C THR A 129 -2.29 -10.94 4.26
N ASP A 130 -1.18 -11.38 3.66
CA ASP A 130 0.16 -11.05 4.15
C ASP A 130 0.40 -11.49 5.61
N ILE A 131 -0.15 -12.64 5.98
CA ILE A 131 0.14 -13.29 7.26
C ILE A 131 1.34 -14.21 7.08
N TYR A 132 2.36 -14.01 7.91
CA TYR A 132 3.60 -14.76 7.94
C TYR A 132 3.78 -15.28 9.36
N GLY A 133 3.42 -16.55 9.58
CA GLY A 133 3.40 -17.15 10.91
C GLY A 133 2.40 -16.44 11.83
N SER A 134 2.90 -15.81 12.89
CA SER A 134 2.08 -15.02 13.83
C SER A 134 2.05 -13.52 13.52
N ASN A 135 2.71 -13.07 12.44
CA ASN A 135 2.87 -11.66 12.12
C ASN A 135 2.11 -11.31 10.84
N MET A 136 1.47 -10.14 10.82
CA MET A 136 0.97 -9.55 9.58
C MET A 136 2.00 -8.53 9.09
N VAL A 137 2.57 -8.75 7.91
CA VAL A 137 3.74 -8.00 7.42
C VAL A 137 3.50 -7.46 6.02
N THR A 138 3.13 -6.18 5.95
CA THR A 138 2.96 -5.42 4.71
C THR A 138 4.12 -4.45 4.49
N GLY A 139 4.60 -4.32 3.26
CA GLY A 139 5.57 -3.31 2.85
C GLY A 139 4.94 -2.31 1.88
N SER A 140 5.32 -1.03 1.97
CA SER A 140 4.95 -0.01 0.97
C SER A 140 6.06 1.03 0.83
N TYR A 141 6.19 1.62 -0.35
CA TYR A 141 7.08 2.75 -0.61
C TYR A 141 6.37 4.05 -0.20
N SER A 142 6.17 4.23 1.11
CA SER A 142 5.44 5.38 1.64
C SER A 142 6.02 5.82 2.97
N LYS A 143 5.97 7.13 3.24
CA LYS A 143 6.11 7.62 4.62
C LYS A 143 4.88 7.19 5.41
N LEU A 144 5.10 6.68 6.62
CA LEU A 144 3.99 6.36 7.52
C LEU A 144 3.22 7.65 7.85
N LYS A 145 1.92 7.64 7.55
CA LYS A 145 0.99 8.75 7.82
C LYS A 145 -0.08 8.27 8.78
N GLU A 146 -0.70 9.20 9.50
CA GLU A 146 -1.74 8.90 10.48
C GLU A 146 -2.90 8.09 9.89
N LYS A 147 -3.24 8.34 8.62
CA LYS A 147 -4.29 7.65 7.86
C LYS A 147 -4.04 6.15 7.65
N ALA A 148 -2.81 5.66 7.84
CA ALA A 148 -2.49 4.24 7.74
C ALA A 148 -2.81 3.46 9.02
N TRP A 149 -2.82 4.13 10.18
CA TRP A 149 -3.03 3.47 11.48
C TRP A 149 -4.36 2.73 11.60
N PRO A 150 -5.51 3.29 11.14
CA PRO A 150 -6.78 2.59 11.27
C PRO A 150 -6.78 1.22 10.59
N GLN A 151 -6.17 1.12 9.41
CA GLN A 151 -6.07 -0.15 8.69
C GLN A 151 -5.25 -1.17 9.47
N VAL A 152 -4.07 -0.78 9.93
CA VAL A 152 -3.19 -1.67 10.71
C VAL A 152 -3.88 -2.14 11.98
N TRP A 153 -4.49 -1.22 12.73
CA TRP A 153 -5.12 -1.52 14.00
C TRP A 153 -6.37 -2.40 13.86
N ILE A 154 -7.26 -2.06 12.92
CA ILE A 154 -8.48 -2.84 12.67
C ILE A 154 -8.12 -4.25 12.18
N ASN A 155 -7.15 -4.38 11.27
CA ASN A 155 -6.69 -5.69 10.81
C ASN A 155 -6.08 -6.51 11.96
N HIS A 156 -5.30 -5.89 12.84
CA HIS A 156 -4.73 -6.57 14.01
C HIS A 156 -5.81 -7.08 14.96
N LEU A 157 -6.81 -6.24 15.29
CA LEU A 157 -7.94 -6.65 16.12
C LEU A 157 -8.75 -7.78 15.47
N ALA A 158 -9.03 -7.67 14.17
CA ALA A 158 -9.74 -8.71 13.44
C ALA A 158 -8.95 -10.03 13.46
N ALA A 159 -7.63 -9.98 13.25
CA ALA A 159 -6.76 -11.16 13.35
C ALA A 159 -6.77 -11.76 14.76
N ALA A 160 -6.67 -10.94 15.81
CA ALA A 160 -6.60 -11.40 17.19
C ALA A 160 -7.88 -12.13 17.65
N VAL A 161 -9.04 -11.78 17.08
CA VAL A 161 -10.33 -12.43 17.39
C VAL A 161 -10.61 -13.62 16.46
N ALA A 162 -10.17 -13.56 15.20
CA ALA A 162 -10.43 -14.61 14.22
C ALA A 162 -9.39 -15.75 14.26
N ALA A 163 -8.18 -15.50 14.78
CA ALA A 163 -7.18 -16.53 14.98
C ALA A 163 -7.64 -17.52 16.07
N PRO A 164 -7.44 -18.83 15.86
CA PRO A 164 -7.81 -19.87 16.82
C PRO A 164 -6.97 -19.85 18.11
#